data_AF-A0A2V9IWX7-F1
#
_entry.id   AF-A0A2V9IWX7-F1
#
_cell.length_a   1.000
_cell.length_b   1.000
_cell.length_c   1.000
_cell.angle_alpha   90.00
_cell.angle_beta   90.00
_cell.angle_gamma   90.00
#
_symmetry.space_group_name_H-M   'P 1'
#
loop_
_entity.id
_entity.type
_entity.pdbx_description
1 polymer ?
#
loop_
_entity_poly.entity_id
_entity_poly.type
_entity_poly.pdbx_seq_one_letter_code
_entity_poly.pdbx_strand_id
1 'polypeptide(L)'
;MATAAGALVAAPGRAIQLHVDLAVDPAREKEMLHNFETIFRPEAARHPGYIDVKMLKLRTALQGSAPAGVNYRFSLTYRSEELRQKWVASPEHQRVWPTIE
;
A
#
# COMPACT_ATOMS: atom_id res chain seq x y z
N MET A 1 -27.14 -9.50 -38.36
CA MET A 1 -26.73 -10.36 -37.23
C MET A 1 -25.58 -9.65 -36.53
N ALA A 2 -25.86 -8.87 -35.49
CA ALA A 2 -24.84 -8.14 -34.74
C ALA A 2 -24.32 -9.04 -33.62
N THR A 3 -23.02 -9.33 -33.62
CA THR A 3 -22.33 -10.06 -32.57
C THR A 3 -22.01 -9.10 -31.43
N ALA A 4 -22.65 -9.30 -30.27
CA ALA A 4 -22.30 -8.61 -29.05
C ALA A 4 -20.96 -9.15 -28.53
N ALA A 5 -19.95 -8.27 -28.42
CA ALA A 5 -18.71 -8.58 -27.74
C ALA A 5 -19.00 -8.64 -26.23
N GLY A 6 -19.05 -9.85 -25.68
CA GLY A 6 -19.12 -10.05 -24.24
C GLY A 6 -17.82 -9.55 -23.60
N ALA A 7 -17.93 -8.55 -22.73
CA ALA A 7 -16.82 -8.16 -21.86
C ALA A 7 -16.44 -9.36 -20.99
N LEU A 8 -15.20 -9.83 -21.14
CA LEU A 8 -14.61 -10.82 -20.24
C LEU A 8 -14.50 -10.19 -18.86
N VAL A 9 -15.41 -10.55 -17.96
CA VAL A 9 -15.24 -10.31 -16.53
C VAL A 9 -14.07 -11.18 -16.10
N ALA A 10 -12.92 -10.57 -15.85
CA ALA A 10 -11.78 -11.26 -15.27
C ALA A 10 -12.24 -11.97 -13.99
N ALA A 11 -12.02 -13.29 -13.90
CA ALA A 11 -12.17 -14.03 -12.67
C ALA A 11 -11.46 -13.27 -11.54
N PRO A 12 -12.00 -13.23 -10.30
CA PRO A 12 -11.39 -12.45 -9.23
C PRO A 12 -9.99 -13.02 -8.98
N GLY A 13 -8.99 -12.37 -9.58
CA GLY A 13 -7.59 -12.68 -9.38
C GLY A 13 -7.33 -12.64 -7.88
N ARG A 14 -6.54 -13.59 -7.38
CA ARG A 14 -6.14 -13.58 -5.97
C ARG A 14 -5.50 -12.23 -5.68
N ALA A 15 -6.06 -11.50 -4.72
CA ALA A 15 -5.49 -10.25 -4.25
C ALA A 15 -4.03 -10.48 -3.86
N ILE A 16 -3.21 -9.49 -4.15
CA ILE A 16 -1.80 -9.48 -3.76
C ILE A 16 -1.63 -8.61 -2.52
N GLN A 17 -0.57 -8.87 -1.75
CA GLN A 17 -0.16 -8.02 -0.66
C GLN A 17 1.35 -7.77 -0.72
N LEU A 18 1.72 -6.49 -0.75
CA LEU A 18 3.11 -6.03 -0.65
C LEU A 18 3.40 -5.66 0.80
N HIS A 19 4.54 -6.11 1.32
CA HIS A 19 5.09 -5.67 2.60
C HIS A 19 6.33 -4.82 2.35
N VAL A 20 6.30 -3.58 2.82
CA VAL A 20 7.47 -2.70 2.85
C VAL A 20 7.90 -2.56 4.30
N ASP A 21 9.09 -3.06 4.62
CA ASP A 21 9.67 -2.92 5.95
C ASP A 21 10.41 -1.58 6.05
N LEU A 22 10.07 -0.78 7.06
CA LEU A 22 10.50 0.60 7.20
C LEU A 22 11.31 0.81 8.49
N ALA A 23 12.37 1.60 8.37
CA ALA A 23 13.17 2.14 9.46
C ALA A 23 12.78 3.61 9.69
N VAL A 24 11.69 3.83 10.40
CA VAL A 24 11.13 5.18 10.63
C VAL A 24 11.90 5.85 11.77
N ASP A 25 12.41 7.06 11.53
CA ASP A 25 12.97 7.89 12.60
C ASP A 25 11.88 8.21 13.64
N PRO A 26 12.08 7.89 14.95
CA PRO A 26 11.12 8.20 16.00
C PRO A 26 10.71 9.69 16.05
N ALA A 27 11.59 10.61 15.64
CA ALA A 27 11.28 12.04 15.57
C ALA A 27 10.26 12.37 14.45
N ARG A 28 10.21 11.56 13.39
CA ARG A 28 9.29 11.72 12.25
C ARG A 28 8.03 10.87 12.36
N GLU A 29 7.97 9.92 13.30
CA GLU A 29 6.85 8.95 13.43
C GLU A 29 5.48 9.63 13.46
N LYS A 30 5.33 10.69 14.28
CA LYS A 30 4.04 11.38 14.43
C LYS A 30 3.58 12.04 13.12
N GLU A 31 4.51 12.66 12.40
CA GLU A 31 4.24 13.29 11.11
C GLU A 31 3.91 12.23 10.05
N MET A 32 4.69 11.16 9.96
CA MET A 32 4.46 10.04 9.04
C MET A 32 3.07 9.43 9.26
N LEU A 33 2.67 9.15 10.51
CA LEU A 33 1.35 8.61 10.82
C LEU A 33 0.22 9.59 10.47
N HIS A 34 0.42 10.88 10.73
CA HIS A 34 -0.54 11.90 10.35
C HIS A 34 -0.74 11.92 8.84
N ASN A 35 0.35 12.04 8.07
CA ASN A 35 0.32 12.07 6.61
C ASN A 35 -0.24 10.76 6.02
N PHE A 36 0.05 9.63 6.64
CA PHE A 36 -0.52 8.35 6.24
C PHE A 36 -2.05 8.35 6.28
N GLU A 37 -2.65 8.85 7.37
CA GLU A 37 -4.10 8.87 7.54
C GLU A 37 -4.79 9.99 6.76
N THR A 38 -4.17 11.17 6.66
CA THR A 38 -4.83 12.36 6.09
C THR A 38 -4.51 12.59 4.61
N ILE A 39 -3.40 12.05 4.11
CA ILE A 39 -2.91 12.27 2.74
C ILE A 39 -2.82 10.95 1.97
N PHE A 40 -1.98 10.01 2.41
CA PHE A 40 -1.66 8.83 1.61
C PHE A 40 -2.84 7.88 1.46
N ARG A 41 -3.45 7.44 2.57
CA ARG A 41 -4.54 6.46 2.56
C ARG A 41 -5.76 6.96 1.76
N PRO A 42 -6.24 8.22 1.93
CA PRO A 42 -7.33 8.74 1.13
C PRO A 42 -7.01 8.82 -0.36
N GLU A 43 -5.77 9.17 -0.72
CA GLU A 43 -5.36 9.22 -2.13
C GLU A 43 -5.31 7.81 -2.73
N ALA A 44 -4.61 6.88 -2.08
CA ALA A 44 -4.51 5.49 -2.53
C ALA A 44 -5.90 4.84 -2.72
N ALA A 45 -6.86 5.15 -1.85
CA ALA A 45 -8.23 4.63 -1.91
C ALA A 45 -8.99 5.04 -3.19
N ARG A 46 -8.56 6.09 -3.89
CA ARG A 46 -9.18 6.54 -5.15
C ARG A 46 -8.70 5.74 -6.36
N HIS A 47 -7.61 4.99 -6.23
CA HIS A 47 -7.00 4.32 -7.38
C HIS A 47 -7.62 2.94 -7.66
N PRO A 48 -7.79 2.57 -8.94
CA PRO A 48 -8.28 1.25 -9.32
C PRO A 48 -7.46 0.12 -8.71
N GLY A 49 -8.15 -0.84 -8.10
CA GLY A 49 -7.53 -2.03 -7.52
C GLY A 49 -7.12 -1.89 -6.05
N TYR A 50 -7.25 -0.72 -5.43
CA TYR A 50 -7.10 -0.56 -3.99
C TYR A 50 -8.02 -1.52 -3.22
N ILE A 51 -7.49 -2.17 -2.18
CA ILE A 51 -8.27 -2.94 -1.21
C ILE A 51 -8.03 -2.39 0.19
N ASP A 52 -6.78 -2.31 0.63
CA ASP A 52 -6.42 -1.86 1.98
C ASP A 52 -4.95 -1.44 2.06
N VAL A 53 -4.64 -0.47 2.91
CA VAL A 53 -3.27 -0.10 3.27
C VAL A 53 -3.17 0.08 4.78
N LYS A 54 -2.10 -0.43 5.40
CA LYS A 54 -1.92 -0.43 6.86
C LYS A 54 -0.48 -0.13 7.26
N MET A 55 -0.28 0.89 8.07
CA MET A 55 0.99 1.20 8.71
C MET A 55 1.08 0.49 10.07
N LEU A 56 1.84 -0.61 10.16
CA LEU A 56 1.90 -1.49 11.32
C LEU A 56 3.19 -1.26 12.12
N LYS A 57 3.09 -0.76 13.35
CA LYS A 57 4.25 -0.59 14.25
C LYS A 57 4.66 -1.92 14.87
N LEU A 58 5.93 -2.28 14.77
CA LEU A 58 6.51 -3.37 15.52
C LEU A 58 6.62 -2.98 17.00
N ARG A 59 5.90 -3.70 17.87
CA ARG A 59 5.90 -3.45 19.32
C ARG A 59 6.89 -4.35 20.05
N THR A 60 6.88 -5.63 19.71
CA THR A 60 7.77 -6.65 20.27
C THR A 60 7.81 -7.86 19.34
N ALA A 61 8.92 -8.61 19.35
CA ALA A 61 8.99 -9.91 18.71
C ALA A 61 8.60 -10.98 19.73
N LEU A 62 7.47 -11.67 19.51
CA LEU A 62 7.01 -12.74 20.40
C LEU A 62 7.87 -14.00 20.29
N GLN A 63 8.50 -14.22 19.14
CA GLN A 63 9.41 -15.32 18.87
C GLN A 63 10.49 -14.86 17.90
N GLY A 64 11.72 -15.34 18.08
CA GLY A 64 12.87 -14.92 17.29
C GLY A 64 13.30 -13.48 17.60
N SER A 65 14.05 -12.89 16.68
CA SER A 65 14.51 -11.50 16.79
C SER A 65 13.78 -10.61 15.79
N ALA A 66 13.49 -9.37 16.21
CA ALA A 66 13.03 -8.34 15.30
C ALA A 66 14.05 -8.09 14.18
N PRO A 67 13.63 -7.78 12.94
CA PRO A 67 14.56 -7.35 11.90
C PRO A 67 15.31 -6.09 12.36
N ALA A 68 16.63 -6.08 12.15
CA ALA A 68 17.47 -4.98 12.63
C ALA A 68 17.09 -3.66 11.97
N GLY A 69 16.86 -2.62 12.79
CA GLY A 69 16.54 -1.27 12.32
C GLY A 69 15.10 -1.05 11.84
N VAL A 70 14.30 -2.11 11.69
CA VAL A 70 12.90 -2.01 11.25
C VAL A 70 11.98 -1.84 12.44
N ASN A 71 11.14 -0.81 12.42
CA ASN A 71 10.14 -0.54 13.45
C ASN A 71 8.71 -0.45 12.88
N TYR A 72 8.55 -0.47 11.56
CA TYR A 72 7.26 -0.46 10.89
C TYR A 72 7.21 -1.43 9.70
N ARG A 73 6.01 -1.95 9.45
CA ARG A 73 5.65 -2.61 8.19
C ARG A 73 4.51 -1.87 7.54
N PHE A 74 4.72 -1.41 6.31
CA PHE A 74 3.64 -0.92 5.47
C PHE A 74 3.08 -2.07 4.64
N SER A 75 1.86 -2.49 4.95
CA SER A 75 1.15 -3.53 4.20
C SER A 75 0.19 -2.90 3.20
N LEU A 76 0.34 -3.23 1.93
CA LEU A 76 -0.53 -2.72 0.87
C LEU A 76 -1.19 -3.88 0.12
N THR A 77 -2.52 -3.91 0.09
CA THR A 77 -3.32 -4.97 -0.51
C THR A 77 -4.02 -4.43 -1.76
N TYR A 78 -3.83 -5.13 -2.88
CA TYR A 78 -4.38 -4.74 -4.17
C TYR A 78 -4.99 -5.94 -4.89
N ARG A 79 -5.94 -5.65 -5.78
CA ARG A 79 -6.60 -6.67 -6.60
C ARG A 79 -5.62 -7.43 -7.50
N SER A 80 -4.59 -6.77 -8.04
CA SER A 80 -3.56 -7.40 -8.86
C SER A 80 -2.26 -6.58 -8.86
N GLU A 81 -1.16 -7.20 -9.29
CA GLU A 81 0.16 -6.55 -9.40
C GLU A 81 0.16 -5.47 -10.48
N GLU A 82 -0.53 -5.69 -11.59
CA GLU A 82 -0.61 -4.73 -12.69
C GLU A 82 -1.30 -3.42 -12.24
N LEU A 83 -2.35 -3.52 -11.42
CA LEU A 83 -3.02 -2.35 -10.86
C LEU A 83 -2.17 -1.63 -9.81
N ARG A 84 -1.43 -2.38 -8.97
CA ARG A 84 -0.48 -1.81 -8.02
C ARG A 84 0.65 -1.06 -8.74
N GLN A 85 1.20 -1.61 -9.81
CA GLN A 85 2.25 -0.95 -10.61
C GLN A 85 1.76 0.33 -11.27
N LYS A 86 0.53 0.32 -11.81
CA LYS A 86 -0.10 1.55 -12.34
C LYS A 86 -0.26 2.64 -11.28
N TRP A 87 -0.64 2.26 -10.06
CA TRP A 87 -0.67 3.20 -8.94
C TRP A 87 0.72 3.77 -8.65
N VAL A 88 1.75 2.93 -8.48
CA VAL A 88 3.11 3.41 -8.18
C VAL A 88 3.69 4.32 -9.27
N ALA A 89 3.37 4.06 -10.53
CA ALA A 89 3.80 4.87 -11.67
C ALA A 89 3.00 6.18 -11.83
N SER A 90 1.94 6.41 -11.04
CA SER A 90 1.06 7.56 -11.21
C SER A 90 1.66 8.84 -10.60
N PRO A 91 1.35 10.03 -11.14
CA PRO A 91 1.77 11.30 -10.57
C PRO A 91 1.29 11.49 -9.11
N GLU A 92 0.11 10.97 -8.80
CA GLU A 92 -0.49 11.04 -7.46
C GLU A 92 0.35 10.26 -6.45
N HIS A 93 0.77 9.03 -6.78
CA HIS A 93 1.66 8.25 -5.92
C HIS A 93 3.00 8.96 -5.72
N GLN A 94 3.64 9.42 -6.81
CA GLN A 94 4.91 10.14 -6.74
C GLN A 94 4.83 11.40 -5.86
N ARG A 95 3.65 12.02 -5.78
CA ARG A 95 3.40 13.18 -4.91
C ARG A 95 3.18 12.79 -3.44
N VAL A 96 2.45 11.72 -3.15
CA VAL A 96 2.07 11.38 -1.75
C VAL A 96 3.04 10.42 -1.07
N TRP A 97 3.76 9.58 -1.80
CA TRP A 97 4.70 8.62 -1.24
C TRP A 97 5.83 9.27 -0.41
N PRO A 98 6.47 10.38 -0.85
CA PRO A 98 7.50 11.08 -0.08
C PRO A 98 7.02 11.60 1.30
N THR A 99 5.71 11.70 1.53
CA THR A 99 5.16 12.21 2.79
C THR A 99 5.17 11.18 3.92
N ILE A 100 5.40 9.91 3.59
CA ILE A 100 5.38 8.78 4.53
C ILE A 100 6.67 7.94 4.52
N GLU A 101 7.67 8.32 3.73
CA GLU A 101 9.04 7.78 3.78
C GLU A 101 10.03 8.72 4.50
#